data_AF-A0A151RYU0-F1
#
_entry.id   AF-A0A151RYU0-F1
#
_cell.length_a   1.000
_cell.length_b   1.000
_cell.length_c   1.000
_cell.angle_alpha   90.00
_cell.angle_beta   90.00
_cell.angle_gamma   90.00
#
_symmetry.space_group_name_H-M   'P 1'
#
loop_
_entity.id
_entity.type
_entity.pdbx_description
1 polymer ?
#
loop_
_entity_poly.entity_id
_entity_poly.type
_entity_poly.pdbx_seq_one_letter_code
_entity_poly.pdbx_strand_id
1 'polypeptide(L)'
;MASSSKRPRAGKSGQSPRKPSRPYSDLFLTERNEKHFESTSARKFILERRVELEPNEAPEFQAELRKRRWDKLGSYPLLANITVVKEFYTNALRQEGLAPFTSYVRGVHVPYDARTINEFLGTTLRDDEQNEYGNFSHTTMDPDVVEAAICMPGPLVHANILPCSHVSDLHWTRSMLMYCIMTQRTVDLGGIICMEISGCANSAPGSALGHPSLITQLCQLAGVDVHSLPFEGPGRAIDSRYISAYCQDRAPPAVPAPEPIHVAGPQEDVPMDDAAIIIIIHKTCI
;
A
#
# COMPACT_ATOMS: atom_id res chain seq x y z
N MET A 1 24.63 27.65 -57.01
CA MET A 1 24.36 28.63 -55.92
C MET A 1 22.91 29.11 -56.02
N ALA A 2 22.36 29.66 -54.92
CA ALA A 2 20.97 30.07 -54.67
C ALA A 2 20.10 28.95 -54.08
N SER A 3 20.15 28.68 -52.76
CA SER A 3 19.74 29.46 -51.58
C SER A 3 18.29 29.19 -51.16
N SER A 4 18.21 28.58 -49.97
CA SER A 4 17.04 28.16 -49.22
C SER A 4 16.36 29.34 -48.54
N SER A 5 15.02 29.32 -48.45
CA SER A 5 14.26 30.05 -47.42
C SER A 5 12.86 29.46 -47.27
N LYS A 6 12.74 28.39 -46.46
CA LYS A 6 11.46 27.96 -45.88
C LYS A 6 11.29 28.64 -44.51
N ARG A 7 10.26 29.48 -44.40
CA ARG A 7 9.79 30.11 -43.15
C ARG A 7 9.48 29.05 -42.09
N PRO A 8 9.92 29.20 -40.83
CA PRO A 8 9.46 28.34 -39.74
C PRO A 8 8.03 28.69 -39.33
N ARG A 9 7.18 27.66 -39.18
CA ARG A 9 5.89 27.76 -38.48
C ARG A 9 6.16 28.08 -37.02
N ALA A 10 5.54 29.15 -36.52
CA ALA A 10 5.51 29.48 -35.11
C ALA A 10 4.90 28.30 -34.33
N GLY A 11 5.74 27.70 -33.48
CA GLY A 11 5.35 26.64 -32.56
C GLY A 11 4.37 27.16 -31.50
N LYS A 12 3.45 26.28 -31.11
CA LYS A 12 2.51 26.45 -30.01
C LYS A 12 3.23 27.00 -28.79
N SER A 13 2.67 28.07 -28.22
CA SER A 13 3.08 28.64 -26.95
C SER A 13 3.15 27.55 -25.88
N GLY A 14 4.35 27.31 -25.36
CA GLY A 14 4.54 26.54 -24.14
C GLY A 14 3.73 27.20 -23.03
N GLN A 15 2.78 26.47 -22.47
CA GLN A 15 2.16 26.88 -21.21
C GLN A 15 3.27 26.92 -20.17
N SER A 16 3.48 28.10 -19.59
CA SER A 16 4.28 28.28 -18.38
C SER A 16 3.79 27.31 -17.29
N PRO A 17 4.69 26.77 -16.45
CA PRO A 17 4.29 25.94 -15.31
C PRO A 17 3.22 26.67 -14.50
N ARG A 18 2.04 26.08 -14.36
CA ARG A 18 0.97 26.66 -13.52
C ARG A 18 1.54 26.79 -12.11
N LYS A 19 1.58 28.02 -11.58
CA LYS A 19 1.88 28.26 -10.17
C LYS A 19 0.95 27.37 -9.33
N PRO A 20 1.43 26.71 -8.27
CA PRO A 20 0.54 25.93 -7.41
C PRO A 20 -0.56 26.86 -6.91
N SER A 21 -1.81 26.50 -7.20
CA SER A 21 -2.97 27.23 -6.70
C SER A 21 -2.93 27.21 -5.18
N ARG A 22 -3.23 28.34 -4.54
CA ARG A 22 -3.40 28.38 -3.09
C ARG A 22 -4.46 27.34 -2.67
N PRO A 23 -4.30 26.69 -1.50
CA PRO A 23 -5.32 25.79 -0.97
C PRO A 23 -6.68 26.49 -0.86
N TYR A 24 -7.76 25.73 -1.03
CA TYR A 24 -9.13 26.24 -0.92
C TYR A 24 -9.47 26.68 0.51
N SER A 25 -9.03 25.91 1.52
CA SER A 25 -9.11 26.25 2.94
C SER A 25 -8.00 25.57 3.75
N ASP A 26 -8.02 25.71 5.07
CA ASP A 26 -7.09 24.99 5.96
C ASP A 26 -7.37 23.47 5.99
N LEU A 27 -8.61 23.06 5.70
CA LEU A 27 -9.04 21.65 5.74
C LEU A 27 -9.08 21.00 4.35
N PHE A 28 -9.32 21.78 3.29
CA PHE A 28 -9.54 21.25 1.95
C PHE A 28 -8.59 21.88 0.93
N LEU A 29 -7.94 21.04 0.15
CA LEU A 29 -7.04 21.49 -0.91
C LEU A 29 -7.81 22.10 -2.08
N THR A 30 -8.95 21.50 -2.46
CA THR A 30 -9.84 22.00 -3.53
C THR A 30 -11.32 21.93 -3.11
N GLU A 31 -12.19 22.66 -3.80
CA GLU A 31 -13.66 22.57 -3.63
C GLU A 31 -14.18 21.14 -3.87
N ARG A 32 -13.52 20.36 -4.72
CA ARG A 32 -13.87 18.96 -4.97
C ARG A 32 -13.59 18.09 -3.75
N ASN A 33 -12.51 18.36 -3.01
CA ASN A 33 -12.22 17.65 -1.77
C ASN A 33 -13.30 17.94 -0.71
N GLU A 34 -13.76 19.18 -0.57
CA GLU A 34 -14.85 19.54 0.33
C GLU A 34 -16.14 18.75 0.02
N LYS A 35 -16.56 18.70 -1.25
CA LYS A 35 -17.73 17.90 -1.66
C LYS A 35 -17.56 16.40 -1.40
N HIS A 36 -16.33 15.89 -1.48
CA HIS A 36 -16.02 14.49 -1.22
C HIS A 36 -16.05 14.15 0.28
N PHE A 37 -15.81 15.13 1.16
CA PHE A 37 -15.67 14.95 2.61
C PHE A 37 -16.85 14.23 3.26
N GLU A 38 -18.08 14.54 2.86
CA GLU A 38 -19.28 13.88 3.41
C GLU A 38 -19.24 12.37 3.15
N SER A 39 -18.84 11.97 1.94
CA SER A 39 -18.73 10.56 1.57
C SER A 39 -17.57 9.87 2.28
N THR A 40 -16.43 10.55 2.49
CA THR A 40 -15.30 10.02 3.24
C THR A 40 -15.65 9.85 4.72
N SER A 41 -16.38 10.81 5.29
CA SER A 41 -16.68 10.88 6.72
C SER A 41 -17.55 9.74 7.23
N ALA A 42 -18.38 9.14 6.38
CA ALA A 42 -19.21 8.00 6.72
C ALA A 42 -18.48 6.64 6.66
N ARG A 43 -17.25 6.60 6.12
CA ARG A 43 -16.52 5.35 5.89
C ARG A 43 -15.94 4.81 7.19
N LYS A 44 -15.92 3.48 7.30
CA LYS A 44 -15.32 2.74 8.43
C LYS A 44 -13.85 2.48 8.17
N PHE A 45 -13.08 2.26 9.24
CA PHE A 45 -11.68 1.90 9.15
C PHE A 45 -11.46 0.39 9.31
N ILE A 46 -10.46 -0.12 8.60
CA ILE A 46 -9.81 -1.40 8.89
C ILE A 46 -8.55 -1.07 9.69
N LEU A 47 -8.56 -1.41 10.96
CA LEU A 47 -7.50 -1.08 11.91
C LEU A 47 -6.33 -2.06 11.75
N GLU A 48 -5.13 -1.52 11.56
CA GLU A 48 -3.87 -2.27 11.55
C GLU A 48 -3.67 -2.98 12.89
N ARG A 49 -2.97 -4.12 12.88
CA ARG A 49 -2.81 -4.99 14.05
C ARG A 49 -1.36 -5.06 14.48
N ARG A 50 -1.13 -4.98 15.78
CA ARG A 50 0.21 -5.12 16.36
C ARG A 50 0.58 -6.60 16.49
N VAL A 51 1.84 -6.96 16.23
CA VAL A 51 2.40 -8.28 16.53
C VAL A 51 2.77 -8.33 18.00
N GLU A 52 2.21 -9.28 18.73
CA GLU A 52 2.43 -9.50 20.15
C GLU A 52 2.78 -10.97 20.37
N LEU A 53 4.08 -11.26 20.37
CA LEU A 53 4.62 -12.60 20.52
C LEU A 53 5.72 -12.61 21.57
N GLU A 54 5.73 -13.64 22.40
CA GLU A 54 6.87 -13.93 23.26
C GLU A 54 8.07 -14.44 22.42
N PRO A 55 9.32 -14.33 22.92
CA PRO A 55 10.51 -14.69 22.14
C PRO A 55 10.53 -16.12 21.58
N ASN A 56 9.83 -17.04 22.24
CA ASN A 56 9.74 -18.46 21.88
C ASN A 56 8.49 -18.82 21.06
N GLU A 57 7.57 -17.88 20.82
CA GLU A 57 6.35 -18.12 20.04
C GLU A 57 6.56 -17.88 18.54
N ALA A 58 6.02 -18.75 17.70
CA ALA A 58 6.10 -18.64 16.23
C ALA A 58 7.51 -18.26 15.70
N PRO A 59 8.55 -19.06 15.99
CA PRO A 59 9.93 -18.71 15.69
C PRO A 59 10.18 -18.51 14.19
N GLU A 60 9.53 -19.27 13.28
CA GLU A 60 9.69 -19.04 11.84
C GLU A 60 9.10 -17.70 11.41
N PHE A 61 7.93 -17.34 11.95
CA PHE A 61 7.30 -16.04 11.67
C PHE A 61 8.20 -14.88 12.09
N GLN A 62 8.70 -14.92 13.34
CA GLN A 62 9.59 -13.88 13.84
C GLN A 62 10.92 -13.83 13.07
N ALA A 63 11.46 -14.98 12.67
CA ALA A 63 12.67 -15.03 11.84
C ALA A 63 12.46 -14.36 10.48
N GLU A 64 11.29 -14.56 9.86
CA GLU A 64 10.99 -13.92 8.58
C GLU A 64 10.78 -12.40 8.69
N LEU A 65 10.20 -11.90 9.78
CA LEU A 65 10.12 -10.45 10.01
C LEU A 65 11.50 -9.82 10.04
N ARG A 66 12.41 -10.41 10.82
CA ARG A 66 13.79 -9.91 10.97
C ARG A 66 14.55 -10.00 9.66
N LYS A 67 14.43 -11.12 8.94
CA LYS A 67 15.08 -11.34 7.64
C LYS A 67 14.69 -10.24 6.64
N ARG A 68 13.43 -9.79 6.68
CA ARG A 68 12.87 -8.78 5.77
C ARG A 68 12.99 -7.34 6.24
N ARG A 69 13.49 -7.10 7.46
CA ARG A 69 13.47 -5.78 8.12
C ARG A 69 12.05 -5.28 8.36
N TRP A 70 11.11 -6.18 8.65
CA TRP A 70 9.69 -5.89 8.88
C TRP A 70 9.33 -5.77 10.37
N ASP A 71 10.31 -5.71 11.26
CA ASP A 71 10.09 -5.57 12.71
C ASP A 71 9.25 -4.33 13.03
N LYS A 72 9.49 -3.21 12.33
CA LYS A 72 8.69 -2.00 12.51
C LYS A 72 7.27 -2.21 12.02
N LEU A 73 7.04 -2.90 10.90
CA LEU A 73 5.71 -3.21 10.35
C LEU A 73 4.82 -3.95 11.36
N GLY A 74 5.40 -4.81 12.20
CA GLY A 74 4.68 -5.50 13.26
C GLY A 74 4.45 -4.67 14.53
N SER A 75 5.26 -3.63 14.77
CA SER A 75 5.29 -2.92 16.07
C SER A 75 4.76 -1.50 16.03
N TYR A 76 4.75 -0.84 14.86
CA TYR A 76 4.30 0.54 14.68
C TYR A 76 2.79 0.80 14.86
N PRO A 77 1.85 -0.15 14.66
CA PRO A 77 0.43 0.16 14.82
C PRO A 77 0.15 0.67 16.23
N LEU A 78 -0.32 1.91 16.31
CA LEU A 78 -0.57 2.69 17.53
C LEU A 78 -1.97 3.32 17.44
N LEU A 79 -2.31 4.17 18.41
CA LEU A 79 -3.55 4.95 18.38
C LEU A 79 -3.62 5.80 17.09
N ALA A 80 -4.73 5.68 16.37
CA ALA A 80 -5.02 6.45 15.17
C ALA A 80 -5.94 7.63 15.48
N ASN A 81 -5.62 8.82 14.97
CA ASN A 81 -6.48 9.99 15.05
C ASN A 81 -7.49 9.95 13.89
N ILE A 82 -8.71 9.55 14.18
CA ILE A 82 -9.71 9.27 13.15
C ILE A 82 -10.11 10.52 12.37
N THR A 83 -10.16 11.67 13.03
CA THR A 83 -10.49 12.94 12.37
C THR A 83 -9.41 13.32 11.36
N VAL A 84 -8.14 13.28 11.78
CA VAL A 84 -6.99 13.56 10.91
C VAL A 84 -6.92 12.58 9.74
N VAL A 85 -7.17 11.30 9.98
CA VAL A 85 -7.17 10.28 8.92
C VAL A 85 -8.28 10.53 7.90
N LYS A 86 -9.48 10.98 8.32
CA LYS A 86 -10.55 11.37 7.41
C LYS A 86 -10.18 12.60 6.57
N GLU A 87 -9.64 13.65 7.21
CA GLU A 87 -9.11 14.83 6.52
C GLU A 87 -8.07 14.43 5.47
N PHE A 88 -7.14 13.54 5.84
CA PHE A 88 -6.14 13.00 4.95
C PHE A 88 -6.76 12.29 3.73
N TYR A 89 -7.68 11.35 3.95
CA TYR A 89 -8.29 10.59 2.85
C TYR A 89 -9.11 11.47 1.92
N THR A 90 -9.81 12.46 2.48
CA THR A 90 -10.56 13.42 1.68
C THR A 90 -9.65 14.19 0.74
N ASN A 91 -8.45 14.59 1.19
CA ASN A 91 -7.49 15.34 0.40
C ASN A 91 -6.58 14.48 -0.50
N ALA A 92 -6.52 13.16 -0.25
CA ALA A 92 -5.80 12.19 -1.08
C ALA A 92 -6.56 11.78 -2.36
N LEU A 93 -7.79 12.26 -2.56
CA LEU A 93 -8.57 12.02 -3.78
C LEU A 93 -7.81 12.52 -5.02
N ARG A 94 -7.56 11.61 -5.97
CA ARG A 94 -6.74 11.90 -7.15
C ARG A 94 -7.45 12.90 -8.06
N GLN A 95 -6.71 13.93 -8.45
CA GLN A 95 -7.17 14.97 -9.37
C GLN A 95 -6.03 15.32 -10.33
N GLU A 96 -6.39 15.67 -11.56
CA GLU A 96 -5.40 16.09 -12.56
C GLU A 96 -4.67 17.37 -12.12
N GLY A 97 -3.35 17.39 -12.27
CA GLY A 97 -2.51 18.54 -11.94
C GLY A 97 -2.13 18.68 -10.47
N LEU A 98 -2.56 17.75 -9.60
CA LEU A 98 -2.03 17.63 -8.23
C LEU A 98 -0.87 16.63 -8.17
N ALA A 99 0.04 16.84 -7.22
CA ALA A 99 1.13 15.90 -6.96
C ALA A 99 0.55 14.54 -6.52
N PRO A 100 0.98 13.42 -7.13
CA PRO A 100 0.54 12.10 -6.70
C PRO A 100 1.08 11.77 -5.31
N PHE A 101 0.41 10.85 -4.62
CA PHE A 101 0.82 10.33 -3.30
C PHE A 101 1.14 11.41 -2.26
N THR A 102 0.41 12.53 -2.31
CA THR A 102 0.49 13.62 -1.33
C THR A 102 -0.91 14.01 -0.90
N SER A 103 -1.14 14.15 0.40
CA SER A 103 -2.37 14.69 0.95
C SER A 103 -2.14 16.09 1.55
N TYR A 104 -3.22 16.76 1.92
CA TYR A 104 -3.19 18.07 2.57
C TYR A 104 -4.06 18.01 3.82
N VAL A 105 -3.48 18.36 4.97
CA VAL A 105 -4.12 18.23 6.27
C VAL A 105 -3.73 19.42 7.12
N ARG A 106 -4.72 20.22 7.56
CA ARG A 106 -4.52 21.37 8.46
C ARG A 106 -3.42 22.34 8.01
N GLY A 107 -3.39 22.67 6.72
CA GLY A 107 -2.36 23.56 6.17
C GLY A 107 -1.05 22.89 5.74
N VAL A 108 -0.89 21.59 5.99
CA VAL A 108 0.37 20.87 5.76
C VAL A 108 0.22 19.84 4.63
N HIS A 109 1.19 19.79 3.73
CA HIS A 109 1.30 18.71 2.75
C HIS A 109 1.95 17.49 3.39
N VAL A 110 1.24 16.37 3.35
CA VAL A 110 1.67 15.09 3.93
C VAL A 110 2.01 14.13 2.79
N PRO A 111 3.29 13.89 2.48
CA PRO A 111 3.67 12.87 1.51
C PRO A 111 3.36 11.47 2.05
N TYR A 112 2.92 10.59 1.17
CA TYR A 112 2.70 9.16 1.46
C TYR A 112 3.20 8.29 0.29
N ASP A 113 4.16 8.80 -0.49
CA ASP A 113 4.82 8.03 -1.54
C ASP A 113 5.64 6.85 -0.97
N ALA A 114 6.04 5.96 -1.87
CA ALA A 114 6.79 4.75 -1.54
C ALA A 114 8.03 5.03 -0.70
N ARG A 115 8.76 6.10 -1.02
CA ARG A 115 9.97 6.49 -0.29
C ARG A 115 9.65 6.87 1.14
N THR A 116 8.67 7.75 1.33
CA THR A 116 8.25 8.21 2.66
C THR A 116 7.81 7.04 3.55
N ILE A 117 7.02 6.12 2.99
CA ILE A 117 6.55 4.94 3.73
C ILE A 117 7.71 3.98 4.03
N ASN A 118 8.62 3.73 3.08
CA ASN A 118 9.77 2.86 3.31
C ASN A 118 10.77 3.45 4.32
N GLU A 119 10.99 4.76 4.30
CA GLU A 119 11.80 5.45 5.31
C GLU A 119 11.14 5.33 6.69
N PHE A 120 9.81 5.52 6.76
CA PHE A 120 9.06 5.29 7.99
C PHE A 120 9.20 3.85 8.48
N LEU A 121 8.97 2.84 7.64
CA LEU A 121 9.00 1.42 8.04
C LEU A 121 10.42 0.85 8.21
N GLY A 122 11.45 1.54 7.73
CA GLY A 122 12.82 0.99 7.68
C GLY A 122 13.00 -0.10 6.62
N THR A 123 12.15 -0.10 5.59
CA THR A 123 12.05 -1.14 4.55
C THR A 123 12.61 -0.69 3.21
N THR A 124 13.42 0.37 3.21
CA THR A 124 14.07 0.87 1.99
C THR A 124 14.95 -0.22 1.38
N LEU A 125 14.69 -0.54 0.12
CA LEU A 125 15.50 -1.46 -0.68
C LEU A 125 16.90 -0.87 -0.87
N ARG A 126 17.91 -1.74 -0.85
CA ARG A 126 19.29 -1.37 -1.15
C ARG A 126 19.46 -1.11 -2.64
N ASP A 127 20.53 -0.46 -3.03
CA ASP A 127 20.82 -0.14 -4.43
C ASP A 127 20.95 -1.38 -5.34
N ASP A 128 21.29 -2.54 -4.77
CA ASP A 128 21.40 -3.83 -5.44
C ASP A 128 20.11 -4.68 -5.37
N GLU A 129 19.10 -4.24 -4.64
CA GLU A 129 17.80 -4.91 -4.49
C GLU A 129 16.78 -4.31 -5.47
N GLN A 130 16.27 -5.11 -6.40
CA GLN A 130 15.18 -4.69 -7.29
C GLN A 130 13.83 -5.22 -6.76
N ASN A 131 12.77 -4.40 -6.85
CA ASN A 131 11.42 -4.87 -6.53
C ASN A 131 10.98 -5.94 -7.53
N GLU A 132 10.91 -7.19 -7.10
CA GLU A 132 10.51 -8.31 -7.94
C GLU A 132 8.99 -8.46 -8.00
N TYR A 133 8.26 -7.93 -7.01
CA TYR A 133 6.79 -7.95 -6.99
C TYR A 133 6.19 -7.24 -8.21
N GLY A 134 6.80 -6.13 -8.65
CA GLY A 134 6.35 -5.37 -9.82
C GLY A 134 6.49 -6.10 -11.16
N ASN A 135 7.25 -7.21 -11.20
CA ASN A 135 7.47 -7.99 -12.42
C ASN A 135 6.36 -9.04 -12.67
N PHE A 136 5.47 -9.25 -11.70
CA PHE A 136 4.42 -10.25 -11.80
C PHE A 136 3.10 -9.62 -12.28
N SER A 137 2.61 -10.11 -13.42
CA SER A 137 1.27 -9.82 -13.95
C SER A 137 0.40 -11.06 -13.90
N HIS A 138 -0.93 -10.90 -13.97
CA HIS A 138 -1.92 -11.97 -14.11
C HIS A 138 -1.58 -13.00 -15.22
N THR A 139 -0.80 -12.61 -16.22
CA THR A 139 -0.42 -13.46 -17.36
C THR A 139 0.86 -14.27 -17.15
N THR A 140 1.55 -14.10 -16.02
CA THR A 140 2.89 -14.66 -15.79
C THR A 140 2.95 -15.82 -14.80
N MET A 141 1.87 -16.11 -14.05
CA MET A 141 1.85 -17.18 -13.06
C MET A 141 0.57 -17.99 -13.07
N ASP A 142 0.73 -19.30 -12.88
CA ASP A 142 -0.37 -20.26 -12.72
C ASP A 142 -1.00 -20.10 -11.31
N PRO A 143 -2.32 -19.84 -11.21
CA PRO A 143 -3.03 -19.76 -9.93
C PRO A 143 -2.80 -20.95 -8.99
N ASP A 144 -2.64 -22.17 -9.54
CA ASP A 144 -2.43 -23.39 -8.73
C ASP A 144 -1.04 -23.39 -8.07
N VAL A 145 -0.04 -22.78 -8.72
CA VAL A 145 1.31 -22.59 -8.17
C VAL A 145 1.28 -21.58 -7.03
N VAL A 146 0.49 -20.51 -7.18
CA VAL A 146 0.31 -19.49 -6.15
C VAL A 146 -0.41 -20.10 -4.94
N GLU A 147 -1.49 -20.86 -5.14
CA GLU A 147 -2.24 -21.52 -4.06
C GLU A 147 -1.37 -22.54 -3.29
N ALA A 148 -0.60 -23.38 -3.98
CA ALA A 148 0.30 -24.34 -3.35
C ALA A 148 1.43 -23.67 -2.56
N ALA A 149 1.82 -22.46 -2.95
CA ALA A 149 2.90 -21.68 -2.38
C ALA A 149 2.44 -20.69 -1.30
N ILE A 150 1.19 -20.75 -0.81
CA ILE A 150 0.65 -19.88 0.26
C ILE A 150 0.47 -20.67 1.56
N CYS A 151 1.33 -20.44 2.53
CA CYS A 151 1.28 -20.99 3.88
C CYS A 151 1.89 -20.05 4.95
N MET A 152 2.67 -19.02 4.59
CA MET A 152 3.23 -18.01 5.52
C MET A 152 3.77 -16.78 4.78
N PRO A 153 3.13 -15.58 4.78
CA PRO A 153 2.87 -14.78 6.00
C PRO A 153 1.50 -14.05 5.98
N GLY A 154 0.43 -14.77 5.64
CA GLY A 154 -0.92 -14.21 5.49
C GLY A 154 -1.38 -13.21 6.56
N PRO A 155 -1.14 -13.46 7.87
CA PRO A 155 -1.48 -12.54 8.95
C PRO A 155 -1.10 -11.07 8.73
N LEU A 156 0.13 -10.78 8.29
CA LEU A 156 0.58 -9.39 8.09
C LEU A 156 0.06 -8.79 6.79
N VAL A 157 -0.03 -9.59 5.73
CA VAL A 157 -0.57 -9.14 4.46
C VAL A 157 -2.01 -8.68 4.63
N HIS A 158 -2.83 -9.44 5.36
CA HIS A 158 -4.24 -9.12 5.60
C HIS A 158 -4.49 -8.02 6.61
N ALA A 159 -3.59 -7.84 7.57
CA ALA A 159 -3.77 -6.87 8.64
C ALA A 159 -3.15 -5.51 8.33
N ASN A 160 -1.94 -5.50 7.77
CA ASN A 160 -1.06 -4.33 7.81
C ASN A 160 -0.52 -3.88 6.44
N ILE A 161 -0.51 -4.73 5.40
CA ILE A 161 -0.01 -4.35 4.06
C ILE A 161 -1.15 -4.10 3.08
N LEU A 162 -2.15 -5.00 3.04
CA LEU A 162 -3.35 -4.90 2.20
C LEU A 162 -4.61 -5.17 3.04
N PRO A 163 -4.98 -4.26 3.96
CA PRO A 163 -6.09 -4.45 4.90
C PRO A 163 -7.41 -4.82 4.20
N CYS A 164 -8.14 -5.82 4.72
CA CYS A 164 -9.42 -6.24 4.16
C CYS A 164 -10.48 -6.57 5.21
N SER A 165 -11.76 -6.38 4.89
CA SER A 165 -12.89 -6.74 5.75
C SER A 165 -13.25 -8.23 5.69
N HIS A 166 -12.92 -8.92 4.59
CA HIS A 166 -13.21 -10.34 4.39
C HIS A 166 -11.97 -11.06 3.85
N VAL A 167 -11.59 -12.15 4.52
CA VAL A 167 -10.42 -12.97 4.13
C VAL A 167 -10.84 -14.14 3.22
N SER A 168 -12.15 -14.35 3.01
CA SER A 168 -12.71 -15.51 2.32
C SER A 168 -12.39 -15.61 0.83
N ASP A 169 -11.88 -14.52 0.23
CA ASP A 169 -11.52 -14.45 -1.18
C ASP A 169 -10.14 -13.79 -1.29
N LEU A 170 -9.12 -14.59 -1.59
CA LEU A 170 -7.77 -14.05 -1.78
C LEU A 170 -7.70 -13.40 -3.16
N HIS A 171 -7.89 -12.08 -3.20
CA HIS A 171 -7.65 -11.28 -4.40
C HIS A 171 -6.22 -11.49 -4.90
N TRP A 172 -6.05 -11.62 -6.22
CA TRP A 172 -4.77 -11.87 -6.88
C TRP A 172 -3.58 -11.07 -6.33
N THR A 173 -3.74 -9.76 -6.11
CA THR A 173 -2.72 -8.88 -5.53
C THR A 173 -2.21 -9.38 -4.17
N ARG A 174 -3.11 -9.86 -3.32
CA ARG A 174 -2.76 -10.44 -2.00
C ARG A 174 -2.07 -11.79 -2.17
N SER A 175 -2.60 -12.65 -3.05
CA SER A 175 -2.02 -13.96 -3.36
C SER A 175 -0.59 -13.85 -3.90
N MET A 176 -0.37 -12.91 -4.81
CA MET A 176 0.93 -12.64 -5.41
C MET A 176 1.93 -12.10 -4.38
N LEU A 177 1.48 -11.20 -3.50
CA LEU A 177 2.32 -10.68 -2.43
C LEU A 177 2.73 -11.81 -1.48
N MET A 178 1.80 -12.65 -1.09
CA MET A 178 2.07 -13.82 -0.24
C MET A 178 3.04 -14.79 -0.93
N TYR A 179 2.85 -15.07 -2.22
CA TYR A 179 3.77 -15.86 -3.04
C TYR A 179 5.18 -15.27 -3.05
N CYS A 180 5.31 -13.98 -3.32
CA CYS A 180 6.60 -13.28 -3.35
C CYS A 180 7.31 -13.40 -2.00
N ILE A 181 6.58 -13.23 -0.90
CA ILE A 181 7.16 -13.39 0.42
C ILE A 181 7.63 -14.84 0.62
N MET A 182 6.83 -15.84 0.27
CA MET A 182 7.20 -17.23 0.49
C MET A 182 8.35 -17.71 -0.36
N THR A 183 8.45 -17.21 -1.58
CA THR A 183 9.53 -17.54 -2.52
C THR A 183 10.76 -16.65 -2.36
N GLN A 184 10.82 -15.88 -1.26
CA GLN A 184 11.97 -15.06 -0.91
C GLN A 184 12.30 -13.97 -1.93
N ARG A 185 11.28 -13.48 -2.63
CA ARG A 185 11.37 -12.34 -3.54
C ARG A 185 11.45 -11.04 -2.76
N THR A 186 12.13 -10.09 -3.37
CA THR A 186 12.25 -8.72 -2.87
C THR A 186 10.95 -7.96 -3.16
N VAL A 187 10.44 -7.26 -2.15
CA VAL A 187 9.15 -6.55 -2.22
C VAL A 187 9.33 -5.11 -1.74
N ASP A 188 8.92 -4.15 -2.57
CA ASP A 188 8.78 -2.75 -2.16
C ASP A 188 7.46 -2.53 -1.38
N LEU A 189 7.55 -2.58 -0.05
CA LEU A 189 6.38 -2.37 0.81
C LEU A 189 5.79 -0.97 0.69
N GLY A 190 6.64 0.06 0.61
CA GLY A 190 6.18 1.44 0.48
C GLY A 190 5.38 1.63 -0.80
N GLY A 191 5.84 1.06 -1.92
CA GLY A 191 5.12 1.09 -3.19
C GLY A 191 3.76 0.42 -3.14
N ILE A 192 3.65 -0.72 -2.46
CA ILE A 192 2.37 -1.44 -2.29
C ILE A 192 1.40 -0.62 -1.43
N ILE A 193 1.86 -0.13 -0.27
CA ILE A 193 1.00 0.57 0.68
C ILE A 193 0.56 1.93 0.13
N CYS A 194 1.42 2.68 -0.58
CA CYS A 194 1.01 3.97 -1.15
C CYS A 194 -0.06 3.80 -2.24
N MET A 195 0.04 2.73 -3.03
CA MET A 195 -0.98 2.36 -4.02
C MET A 195 -2.29 1.95 -3.34
N GLU A 196 -2.25 1.16 -2.28
CA GLU A 196 -3.43 0.77 -1.50
C GLU A 196 -4.13 1.98 -0.85
N ILE A 197 -3.37 2.89 -0.22
CA ILE A 197 -3.91 4.14 0.34
C ILE A 197 -4.57 4.97 -0.77
N SER A 198 -3.91 5.10 -1.93
CA SER A 198 -4.49 5.79 -3.08
C SER A 198 -5.76 5.10 -3.58
N GLY A 199 -5.78 3.77 -3.68
CA GLY A 199 -6.97 2.99 -4.04
C GLY A 199 -8.13 3.24 -3.08
N CYS A 200 -7.87 3.18 -1.78
CA CYS A 200 -8.82 3.51 -0.72
C CYS A 200 -9.38 4.93 -0.87
N ALA A 201 -8.54 5.93 -1.15
CA ALA A 201 -8.99 7.32 -1.34
C ALA A 201 -9.93 7.51 -2.53
N ASN A 202 -9.76 6.70 -3.58
CA ASN A 202 -10.50 6.83 -4.84
C ASN A 202 -11.65 5.81 -5.00
N SER A 203 -11.84 4.92 -4.02
CA SER A 203 -12.86 3.87 -4.07
C SER A 203 -14.29 4.41 -3.88
N ALA A 204 -15.28 3.61 -4.27
CA ALA A 204 -16.69 3.94 -4.10
C ALA A 204 -17.07 4.29 -2.65
N PRO A 205 -18.10 5.13 -2.45
CA PRO A 205 -18.66 5.40 -1.13
C PRO A 205 -19.08 4.10 -0.43
N GLY A 206 -18.72 3.96 0.85
CA GLY A 206 -19.02 2.78 1.66
C GLY A 206 -17.90 1.74 1.74
N SER A 207 -16.92 1.77 0.85
CA SER A 207 -15.70 0.97 1.01
C SER A 207 -14.97 1.37 2.29
N ALA A 208 -14.39 0.40 2.99
CA ALA A 208 -13.60 0.70 4.18
C ALA A 208 -12.31 1.45 3.82
N LEU A 209 -11.69 2.09 4.81
CA LEU A 209 -10.42 2.80 4.72
C LEU A 209 -9.36 2.03 5.50
N GLY A 210 -8.23 1.75 4.87
CA GLY A 210 -7.09 1.11 5.53
C GLY A 210 -6.19 2.11 6.26
N HIS A 211 -5.11 1.58 6.84
CA HIS A 211 -3.94 2.32 7.28
C HIS A 211 -4.09 3.53 8.24
N PRO A 212 -5.03 3.53 9.20
CA PRO A 212 -5.28 4.72 10.02
C PRO A 212 -4.12 5.03 10.98
N SER A 213 -3.39 4.04 11.49
CA SER A 213 -2.26 4.26 12.40
C SER A 213 -1.03 4.76 11.64
N LEU A 214 -0.76 4.18 10.46
CA LEU A 214 0.29 4.65 9.56
C LEU A 214 0.05 6.11 9.17
N ILE A 215 -1.16 6.44 8.69
CA ILE A 215 -1.52 7.79 8.26
C ILE A 215 -1.39 8.78 9.42
N THR A 216 -1.83 8.41 10.63
CA THR A 216 -1.67 9.26 11.82
C THR A 216 -0.19 9.58 12.09
N GLN A 217 0.69 8.59 11.96
CA GLN A 217 2.13 8.80 12.16
C GLN A 217 2.78 9.60 11.04
N LEU A 218 2.38 9.40 9.78
CA LEU A 218 2.84 10.22 8.66
C LEU A 218 2.43 11.69 8.84
N CYS A 219 1.18 11.95 9.24
CA CYS A 219 0.71 13.29 9.58
C CYS A 219 1.55 13.90 10.71
N GLN A 220 1.79 13.15 11.79
CA GLN A 220 2.62 13.61 12.90
C GLN A 220 4.06 13.95 12.46
N LEU A 221 4.68 13.09 11.64
CA LEU A 221 6.04 13.31 11.11
C LEU A 221 6.11 14.52 10.18
N ALA A 222 5.05 14.80 9.43
CA ALA A 222 4.93 16.00 8.61
C ALA A 222 4.67 17.28 9.42
N GLY A 223 4.44 17.17 10.74
CA GLY A 223 4.20 18.31 11.64
C GLY A 223 2.72 18.68 11.82
N VAL A 224 1.78 17.81 11.44
CA VAL A 224 0.36 17.98 11.74
C VAL A 224 0.11 17.69 13.22
N ASP A 225 -0.67 18.53 13.89
CA ASP A 225 -1.16 18.22 15.24
C ASP A 225 -2.17 17.06 15.18
N VAL A 226 -1.80 15.93 15.79
CA VAL A 226 -2.61 14.71 15.87
C VAL A 226 -3.07 14.39 17.28
N HIS A 227 -2.87 15.28 18.26
CA HIS A 227 -3.11 14.98 19.67
C HIS A 227 -4.57 15.17 20.11
N SER A 228 -5.41 15.76 19.25
CA SER A 228 -6.84 15.97 19.52
C SER A 228 -7.65 14.67 19.36
N LEU A 229 -8.53 14.38 20.31
CA LEU A 229 -9.51 13.28 20.20
C LEU A 229 -10.43 13.41 18.95
N PRO A 230 -11.02 12.30 18.46
CA PRO A 230 -11.01 10.93 19.00
C PRO A 230 -9.86 10.06 18.47
N PHE A 231 -9.39 9.15 19.33
CA PHE A 231 -8.46 8.09 18.98
C PHE A 231 -9.15 6.73 18.92
N GLU A 232 -8.78 5.92 17.94
CA GLU A 232 -9.07 4.48 17.92
C GLU A 232 -7.77 3.69 18.04
N GLY A 233 -7.78 2.60 18.81
CA GLY A 233 -6.61 1.73 18.94
C GLY A 233 -6.41 0.83 17.73
N PRO A 234 -5.25 0.15 17.65
CA PRO A 234 -5.05 -0.89 16.64
C PRO A 234 -6.08 -2.01 16.81
N GLY A 235 -6.26 -2.80 15.75
CA GLY A 235 -7.06 -4.01 15.80
C GLY A 235 -6.49 -5.05 16.78
N ARG A 236 -7.23 -6.14 16.99
CA ARG A 236 -6.78 -7.26 17.83
C ARG A 236 -5.37 -7.71 17.42
N ALA A 237 -4.50 -7.93 18.40
CA ALA A 237 -3.12 -8.29 18.14
C ALA A 237 -2.98 -9.59 17.32
N ILE A 238 -1.90 -9.65 16.54
CA ILE A 238 -1.39 -10.86 15.91
C ILE A 238 -0.57 -11.58 16.99
N ASP A 239 -1.24 -12.46 17.73
CA ASP A 239 -0.65 -13.30 18.77
C ASP A 239 -0.38 -14.72 18.25
N SER A 240 0.21 -15.57 19.09
CA SER A 240 0.52 -16.96 18.73
C SER A 240 -0.72 -17.76 18.34
N ARG A 241 -1.88 -17.47 18.95
CA ARG A 241 -3.16 -18.09 18.59
C ARG A 241 -3.60 -17.67 17.20
N TYR A 242 -3.52 -16.38 16.88
CA TYR A 242 -3.81 -15.87 15.56
C TYR A 242 -2.90 -16.54 14.53
N ILE A 243 -1.60 -16.59 14.75
CA ILE A 243 -0.66 -17.25 13.82
C ILE A 243 -1.01 -18.74 13.67
N SER A 244 -1.22 -19.47 14.76
CA SER A 244 -1.55 -20.90 14.70
C SER A 244 -2.84 -21.20 13.95
N ALA A 245 -3.81 -20.29 13.95
CA ALA A 245 -5.05 -20.45 13.21
C ALA A 245 -4.84 -20.38 11.68
N TYR A 246 -3.87 -19.59 11.23
CA TYR A 246 -3.53 -19.44 9.81
C TYR A 246 -2.42 -20.40 9.35
N CYS A 247 -1.60 -20.89 10.28
CA CYS A 247 -0.48 -21.77 10.04
C CYS A 247 -0.83 -23.19 10.48
N GLN A 248 -1.64 -23.89 9.69
CA GLN A 248 -1.71 -25.34 9.84
C GLN A 248 -0.37 -25.94 9.41
N ASP A 249 0.15 -26.91 10.18
CA ASP A 249 1.45 -27.61 10.02
C ASP A 249 1.68 -28.18 8.60
N ARG A 250 1.91 -27.33 7.61
CA ARG A 250 2.37 -27.71 6.27
C ARG A 250 3.83 -27.33 6.14
N ALA A 251 4.63 -28.34 5.80
CA ALA A 251 6.00 -28.12 5.38
C ALA A 251 6.02 -27.07 4.25
N PRO A 252 7.02 -26.18 4.20
CA PRO A 252 7.20 -25.29 3.07
C PRO A 252 7.14 -26.10 1.77
N PRO A 253 6.34 -25.68 0.78
CA PRO A 253 6.32 -26.36 -0.49
C PRO A 253 7.75 -26.38 -1.05
N ALA A 254 8.17 -27.53 -1.58
CA ALA A 254 9.43 -27.67 -2.29
C ALA A 254 9.30 -26.94 -3.64
N VAL A 255 9.24 -25.60 -3.60
CA VAL A 255 9.20 -24.77 -4.79
C VAL A 255 10.61 -24.82 -5.39
N PRO A 256 10.78 -25.29 -6.63
CA PRO A 256 12.08 -25.27 -7.29
C PRO A 256 12.63 -23.84 -7.32
N ALA A 257 13.96 -23.74 -7.32
CA ALA A 257 14.64 -22.45 -7.34
C ALA A 257 14.06 -21.56 -8.45
N PRO A 258 13.89 -20.26 -8.20
CA PRO A 258 13.38 -19.32 -9.20
C PRO A 258 14.21 -19.40 -10.47
N GLU A 259 13.58 -19.65 -11.62
CA GLU A 259 14.25 -19.34 -12.88
C GLU A 259 14.41 -17.82 -12.98
N PRO A 260 15.58 -17.30 -13.41
CA PRO A 260 15.78 -15.87 -13.58
C PRO A 260 14.77 -15.33 -14.62
N ILE A 261 13.85 -14.47 -14.17
CA ILE A 261 12.90 -13.81 -15.07
C ILE A 261 13.71 -12.90 -15.99
N HIS A 262 13.70 -13.20 -17.29
CA HIS A 262 14.32 -12.34 -18.29
C HIS A 262 13.57 -11.00 -18.39
N VAL A 263 14.31 -9.92 -18.23
CA VAL A 263 13.84 -8.53 -18.29
C VAL A 263 13.13 -8.29 -19.64
N ALA A 264 11.81 -8.10 -19.60
CA ALA A 264 11.12 -7.41 -20.68
C ALA A 264 11.46 -5.91 -20.57
N GLY A 265 11.77 -5.27 -21.71
CA GLY A 265 12.15 -3.86 -21.79
C GLY A 265 11.11 -2.89 -21.23
N PRO A 266 11.42 -1.58 -21.19
CA PRO A 266 10.64 -0.58 -20.45
C PRO A 266 9.16 -0.65 -20.83
N GLN A 267 8.34 -1.11 -19.88
CA GLN A 267 6.89 -1.12 -20.00
C GLN A 267 6.35 0.29 -19.77
N GLU A 268 5.58 0.78 -20.73
CA GLU A 268 4.75 1.97 -20.56
C GLU A 268 3.69 1.71 -19.47
N ASP A 269 3.35 2.74 -18.69
CA ASP A 269 2.31 2.71 -17.65
C ASP A 269 0.95 2.28 -18.25
N VAL A 270 0.68 0.98 -18.23
CA VAL A 270 -0.64 0.43 -18.51
C VAL A 270 -1.42 0.39 -17.19
N PRO A 271 -2.64 0.97 -17.13
CA PRO A 271 -3.48 0.85 -15.95
C PRO A 271 -3.74 -0.64 -15.67
N MET A 272 -3.50 -1.06 -14.42
CA MET A 272 -3.91 -2.36 -13.92
C MET A 272 -5.44 -2.43 -13.99
N ASP A 273 -5.96 -3.16 -14.98
CA ASP A 273 -7.39 -3.39 -15.12
C ASP A 273 -7.79 -4.48 -14.11
N ASP A 274 -8.42 -4.07 -13.02
CA ASP A 274 -8.91 -4.90 -11.90
C ASP A 274 -10.12 -5.78 -12.35
N ALA A 275 -9.97 -6.56 -13.41
CA ALA A 275 -10.84 -7.69 -13.64
C ALA A 275 -10.57 -8.72 -12.53
N ALA A 276 -11.36 -8.64 -11.46
CA ALA A 276 -11.23 -9.40 -10.23
C ALA A 276 -11.21 -10.92 -10.49
N ILE A 277 -10.02 -11.48 -10.71
CA ILE A 277 -9.79 -12.91 -10.58
C ILE A 277 -9.74 -13.20 -9.08
N ILE A 278 -10.84 -13.75 -8.58
CA ILE A 278 -10.92 -14.33 -7.25
C ILE A 278 -10.28 -15.72 -7.34
N ILE A 279 -9.13 -15.90 -6.69
CA ILE A 279 -8.64 -17.24 -6.42
C ILE A 279 -9.46 -17.75 -5.24
N ILE A 280 -10.33 -18.74 -5.48
CA ILE A 280 -11.06 -19.42 -4.42
C ILE A 280 -10.07 -20.35 -3.72
N ILE A 281 -9.37 -19.80 -2.75
CA ILE A 281 -8.56 -20.61 -1.85
C ILE A 281 -9.53 -21.35 -0.92
N HIS A 282 -9.50 -22.69 -0.97
CA HIS A 282 -10.33 -23.49 -0.08
C HIS A 282 -10.05 -23.08 1.39
N LYS A 283 -11.10 -23.03 2.23
CA LYS A 283 -11.04 -22.72 3.69
C LYS A 283 -10.00 -23.51 4.50
N THR A 284 -9.38 -24.51 3.91
CA THR A 284 -8.25 -25.27 4.44
C THR A 284 -6.89 -24.56 4.30
N CYS A 285 -6.83 -23.43 3.61
CA CYS A 285 -5.60 -22.66 3.33
C CYS A 285 -5.69 -21.18 3.80
N ILE A 286 -6.75 -20.80 4.52
CA ILE A 286 -6.96 -19.50 5.20
C ILE A 286 -7.21 -19.79 6.68
#